data_AF-A0A961KII0-F1
#
_entry.id   AF-A0A961KII0-F1
#
_cell.length_a   1.000
_cell.length_b   1.000
_cell.length_c   1.000
_cell.angle_alpha   90.00
_cell.angle_beta   90.00
_cell.angle_gamma   90.00
#
_symmetry.space_group_name_H-M   'P 1'
#
loop_
_entity.id
_entity.type
_entity.pdbx_description
1 polymer ?
#
loop_
_entity_poly.entity_id
_entity_poly.type
_entity_poly.pdbx_seq_one_letter_code
_entity_poly.pdbx_strand_id
1 'polypeptide(L)' 'MEDYTFLRQLADSWGLLLLVVFFAGVVIWVFRPGSRKTYRDTANIPFRHEDRPAQDPSADDDIQADDDTPADDKESRK' A
#
# COMPACT_ATOMS: atom_id res chain seq x y z
N MET A 1 8.63 54.38 -33.23
CA MET A 1 9.43 53.13 -33.18
C MET A 1 9.28 52.49 -31.80
N GLU A 2 8.06 52.18 -31.39
CA GLU A 2 7.78 51.77 -29.99
C GLU A 2 7.36 50.30 -29.94
N ASP A 3 6.61 49.84 -30.94
CA ASP A 3 6.17 48.44 -31.06
C ASP A 3 7.33 47.45 -31.22
N TYR A 4 8.36 47.81 -32.02
CA TYR A 4 9.52 46.94 -32.24
C TYR A 4 10.30 46.68 -30.95
N THR A 5 10.45 47.71 -30.11
CA THR A 5 11.12 47.59 -28.80
C THR A 5 10.34 46.67 -27.87
N PHE A 6 9.01 46.78 -27.85
CA PHE A 6 8.16 45.89 -27.04
C PHE A 6 8.26 44.43 -27.50
N LEU A 7 8.11 44.17 -28.80
CA LEU A 7 8.24 42.83 -29.40
C LEU A 7 9.64 42.22 -29.15
N ARG A 8 10.70 43.04 -29.22
CA ARG A 8 12.08 42.65 -28.95
C ARG A 8 12.30 42.25 -27.49
N GLN A 9 11.82 43.04 -26.54
CA GLN A 9 11.94 42.75 -25.11
C GLN A 9 11.19 41.48 -24.73
N LEU A 10 10.01 41.27 -25.33
CA LEU A 10 9.27 40.02 -25.17
C LEU A 10 10.09 38.84 -25.71
N ALA A 11 10.63 38.95 -26.94
CA ALA A 11 11.41 37.88 -27.58
C ALA A 11 12.71 37.53 -26.84
N ASP A 12 13.44 38.52 -26.33
CA ASP A 12 14.73 38.30 -25.65
C ASP A 12 14.57 37.60 -24.28
N SER A 13 13.39 37.62 -23.66
CA SER A 13 13.15 37.04 -22.33
C SER A 13 12.66 35.59 -22.32
N TRP A 14 12.31 35.01 -23.48
CA TRP A 14 11.76 33.65 -23.59
C TRP A 14 12.68 32.54 -23.06
N GLY A 15 13.98 32.63 -23.33
CA GLY A 15 14.94 31.62 -22.86
C GLY A 15 15.05 31.58 -21.33
N LEU A 16 15.10 32.75 -20.70
CA LEU A 16 15.09 32.90 -19.24
C LEU A 16 13.76 32.42 -18.63
N LEU A 17 12.63 32.76 -19.26
CA LEU A 17 11.31 32.33 -18.82
C LEU A 17 11.16 30.80 -18.83
N LEU A 18 11.60 30.14 -19.90
CA LEU A 18 11.58 28.67 -19.99
C LEU A 18 12.38 28.02 -18.86
N LEU A 19 13.56 28.55 -18.56
CA LEU A 19 14.44 28.00 -17.53
C LEU A 19 13.84 28.16 -16.13
N VAL A 20 13.21 29.31 -15.86
CA VAL A 20 12.49 29.59 -14.60
C VAL A 20 11.27 28.67 -14.45
N VAL A 21 10.45 28.55 -15.49
CA VAL A 21 9.26 27.67 -15.47
C VAL A 21 9.66 26.21 -15.32
N PHE A 22 10.69 25.76 -16.04
CA PHE A 22 11.22 24.40 -15.91
C PHE A 22 11.72 24.14 -14.49
N PHE A 23 12.53 25.04 -13.94
CA PHE A 23 13.05 24.91 -12.58
C PHE A 23 11.92 24.85 -11.54
N ALA A 24 10.96 25.77 -11.61
CA ALA A 24 9.78 25.76 -10.75
C ALA A 24 8.97 24.45 -10.90
N GLY A 25 8.84 23.94 -12.13
CA GLY A 25 8.21 22.66 -12.41
C GLY A 25 8.91 21.48 -11.72
N VAL A 26 10.24 21.43 -11.78
CA VAL A 26 11.04 20.40 -11.06
C VAL A 26 10.87 20.53 -9.55
N VAL A 27 10.92 21.75 -9.01
CA VAL A 27 10.72 22.01 -7.58
C VAL A 27 9.35 21.51 -7.13
N ILE A 28 8.28 21.87 -7.84
CA ILE A 28 6.92 21.42 -7.54
C ILE A 28 6.81 19.89 -7.66
N TRP A 29 7.46 19.29 -8.66
CA TRP A 29 7.45 17.85 -8.87
C TRP A 29 8.17 17.10 -7.74
N VAL A 30 9.31 17.59 -7.24
CA VAL A 30 10.01 17.01 -6.09
C VAL A 30 9.15 17.09 -4.82
N PHE A 31 8.47 18.21 -4.62
CA PHE A 31 7.58 18.38 -3.46
C PHE A 31 6.23 17.68 -3.59
N ARG A 32 5.86 17.17 -4.78
CA ARG A 32 4.64 16.37 -4.99
C ARG A 32 4.75 15.07 -4.19
N PRO A 33 4.01 14.89 -3.08
CA PRO A 33 4.13 13.70 -2.24
C PRO A 33 3.31 12.56 -2.85
N GLY A 34 3.76 12.02 -3.99
CA GLY A 34 3.03 11.02 -4.79
C GLY A 34 2.93 9.63 -4.14
N SER A 35 3.90 9.26 -3.29
CA SER A 35 4.00 7.86 -2.81
C SER A 35 3.70 7.65 -1.32
N ARG A 36 3.24 8.68 -0.60
CA ARG A 36 2.94 8.56 0.85
C ARG A 36 1.83 7.54 1.19
N LYS A 37 1.06 7.06 0.21
CA LYS A 37 -0.04 6.12 0.46
C LYS A 37 0.41 4.66 0.51
N THR A 38 1.43 4.26 -0.28
CA THR A 38 1.88 2.85 -0.35
C THR A 38 2.85 2.49 0.78
N TYR A 39 3.72 3.41 1.21
CA TYR A 39 4.68 3.14 2.30
C TYR A 39 4.03 2.92 3.66
N ARG A 40 2.81 3.42 3.87
CA ARG A 40 2.08 3.24 5.14
C ARG A 40 1.54 1.81 5.30
N ASP A 41 1.28 1.12 4.20
CA ASP A 41 0.74 -0.25 4.21
C ASP A 41 1.86 -1.28 4.48
N THR A 42 3.02 -1.10 3.83
CA THR A 42 4.21 -1.94 4.08
C THR A 42 4.80 -1.76 5.48
N ALA A 43 4.83 -0.54 6.02
CA ALA A 43 5.35 -0.28 7.36
C ALA A 43 4.50 -0.92 8.48
N ASN A 44 3.24 -1.28 8.21
CA ASN A 44 2.38 -1.96 9.18
C ASN A 44 2.50 -3.49 9.14
N ILE A 45 3.26 -4.08 8.19
CA ILE A 45 3.46 -5.53 8.11
C ILE A 45 4.09 -6.11 9.40
N PRO A 46 5.17 -5.54 9.98
CA PRO A 46 5.76 -6.10 11.20
C PRO A 46 4.91 -5.89 12.46
N PHE A 47 4.12 -4.81 12.55
CA PHE A 47 3.28 -4.50 13.71
C PHE A 47 1.88 -5.15 13.67
N ARG A 48 1.48 -5.72 12.53
CA ARG A 48 0.17 -6.37 12.35
C ARG A 48 -0.05 -7.60 13.25
N HIS A 49 1.02 -8.11 13.87
CA HIS A 49 0.99 -9.29 14.73
C HIS A 49 1.12 -8.97 16.23
N GLU A 50 1.20 -7.69 16.64
CA GLU A 50 1.30 -7.35 18.07
C GLU A 50 -0.07 -7.38 18.79
N ASP A 51 -1.17 -7.10 18.08
CA ASP A 51 -2.53 -7.04 18.68
C ASP A 51 -3.29 -8.38 18.64
N ARG A 52 -2.76 -9.42 17.98
CA ARG A 52 -3.41 -10.73 17.92
C ARG A 52 -2.36 -11.80 18.19
N PRO A 53 -2.43 -12.53 19.32
CA PRO A 53 -1.53 -13.64 19.56
C PRO A 53 -1.65 -14.60 18.38
N ALA A 54 -0.51 -15.06 17.88
CA ALA A 54 -0.46 -16.08 16.85
C ALA A 54 -1.33 -17.25 17.32
N GLN A 55 -2.43 -17.53 16.61
CA GLN A 55 -3.17 -18.75 16.83
C GLN A 55 -2.25 -19.87 16.36
N ASP A 56 -1.69 -20.61 17.30
CA ASP A 56 -1.00 -21.86 17.02
C ASP A 56 -2.01 -22.80 16.36
N PRO A 57 -1.82 -23.22 15.10
CA PRO A 57 -2.73 -24.12 14.39
C PRO A 57 -2.62 -25.58 14.90
N SER A 58 -2.11 -25.79 16.11
CA SER A 58 -1.65 -27.10 16.60
C SER A 58 -2.42 -27.60 17.83
N ALA A 59 -3.53 -26.96 18.23
CA ALA A 59 -4.24 -27.30 19.48
C ALA A 59 -5.67 -27.84 19.29
N ASP A 60 -6.14 -28.03 18.05
CA ASP A 60 -7.53 -28.43 17.77
C ASP A 60 -7.69 -29.88 17.26
N ASP A 61 -6.65 -30.72 17.31
CA ASP A 61 -6.73 -32.15 16.91
C ASP A 61 -6.74 -33.14 18.10
N ASP A 62 -6.84 -32.65 19.34
CA ASP A 62 -6.73 -33.49 20.56
C ASP A 62 -8.06 -33.75 21.29
N ILE A 63 -9.22 -33.36 20.75
CA ILE A 63 -10.53 -33.68 21.34
C ILE A 63 -11.34 -34.61 20.41
N GLN A 64 -10.87 -35.85 20.26
CA GLN A 64 -11.70 -36.99 19.85
C GLN A 64 -11.36 -38.24 20.68
N ALA A 65 -11.10 -38.04 21.98
CA ALA A 65 -11.72 -38.89 22.99
C ALA A 65 -12.87 -38.01 23.49
N ASP A 66 -14.12 -38.41 23.64
CA ASP A 66 -14.78 -39.65 23.97
C ASP A 66 -16.28 -39.30 23.80
N ASP A 67 -17.14 -40.20 23.30
CA ASP A 67 -18.53 -40.39 23.75
C ASP A 67 -19.36 -41.23 22.74
N ASP A 68 -19.77 -42.40 23.24
CA ASP A 68 -21.02 -43.11 23.00
C ASP A 68 -21.58 -43.37 21.59
N THR A 69 -21.47 -44.63 21.18
CA THR A 69 -22.63 -45.33 20.58
C THR A 69 -22.79 -46.71 21.22
N PRO A 70 -23.66 -46.86 22.23
CA PRO A 70 -24.12 -48.14 22.71
C PRO A 70 -25.44 -48.50 22.02
N ALA A 71 -25.38 -49.08 20.82
CA ALA A 71 -26.50 -49.82 20.21
C ALA A 71 -26.08 -50.34 18.84
N ASP A 72 -25.84 -51.65 18.72
CA ASP A 72 -26.87 -52.51 18.15
C ASP A 72 -26.37 -53.96 18.22
N ASP A 73 -27.08 -54.67 19.07
CA ASP A 73 -27.39 -56.06 18.92
C ASP A 73 -27.73 -56.44 17.46
N LYS A 74 -27.39 -57.68 17.10
CA LYS A 74 -27.85 -58.49 15.94
C LYS A 74 -26.92 -58.56 14.72
N GLU A 75 -25.95 -59.46 14.80
CA GLU A 75 -25.80 -60.53 13.80
C GLU A 75 -24.95 -61.67 14.40
N SER A 76 -25.55 -62.55 15.20
CA SER A 76 -26.09 -63.82 14.72
C SER A 76 -25.08 -64.66 13.93
N ARG A 77 -24.37 -65.54 14.66
CA ARG A 77 -24.38 -66.99 14.42
C ARG A 77 -24.52 -67.38 12.94
N LYS A 78 -23.39 -67.59 12.27
CA LYS A 78 -23.22 -68.71 11.35
C LYS A 78 -21.76 -69.06 11.13
#